data_AF-A0A7C3HKU2-F1
#
_entry.id   AF-A0A7C3HKU2-F1
#
_cell.length_a   1.000
_cell.length_b   1.000
_cell.length_c   1.000
_cell.angle_alpha   90.00
_cell.angle_beta   90.00
_cell.angle_gamma   90.00
#
_symmetry.space_group_name_H-M   'P 1'
#
loop_
_entity.id
_entity.type
_entity.pdbx_description
1 polymer ?
#
loop_
_entity_poly.entity_id
_entity_poly.type
_entity_poly.pdbx_seq_one_letter_code
_entity_poly.pdbx_strand_id
1 'polypeptide(L)'
;MKHILHTSLLAMAAAAVLFIPASLLAQAPGRNQQDRGQRGNFDPAQFQQRMMDNLRERFGVTDDAEWKIISERLTKVMEARRGTAFRGGMGFGRPPGAPDGENAPGGGRRGFGGGSSPEAEALQKAIESKASKEELKTAMAKYREARKANEEKLRQAQEDLRKVLSLEQEAIALQMGLVD
;
A
#
# COMPACT_ATOMS: atom_id res chain seq x y z
N MET A 1 -25.12 -62.42 0.65
CA MET A 1 -25.78 -61.66 1.72
C MET A 1 -26.12 -60.29 1.10
N LYS A 2 -27.25 -60.06 0.41
CA LYS A 2 -28.67 -59.98 0.85
C LYS A 2 -28.74 -59.15 2.16
N HIS A 3 -29.35 -57.97 2.22
CA HIS A 3 -30.79 -57.65 2.07
C HIS A 3 -31.01 -56.18 1.59
N ILE A 4 -31.77 -55.87 0.53
CA ILE A 4 -33.24 -55.61 0.42
C ILE A 4 -33.62 -54.20 0.99
N LEU A 5 -33.85 -53.16 0.16
CA LEU A 5 -35.10 -52.75 -0.54
C LEU A 5 -36.27 -52.38 0.39
N HIS A 6 -36.67 -51.11 0.41
CA HIS A 6 -38.07 -50.70 0.62
C HIS A 6 -38.43 -49.52 -0.31
N THR A 7 -39.10 -49.87 -1.40
CA THR A 7 -39.89 -49.03 -2.30
C THR A 7 -41.28 -48.74 -1.74
N SER A 8 -41.86 -47.57 -2.07
CA SER A 8 -43.31 -47.26 -2.30
C SER A 8 -43.55 -45.74 -2.07
N LEU A 9 -44.45 -44.98 -2.70
CA LEU A 9 -45.31 -44.99 -3.90
C LEU A 9 -46.04 -43.61 -3.82
N LEU A 10 -45.82 -42.65 -4.73
CA LEU A 10 -46.72 -42.27 -5.85
C LEU A 10 -48.01 -41.53 -5.43
N ALA A 11 -48.12 -40.25 -5.81
CA ALA A 11 -49.39 -39.58 -6.08
C ALA A 11 -49.18 -38.42 -7.07
N MET A 12 -49.52 -38.67 -8.34
CA MET A 12 -49.81 -37.62 -9.33
C MET A 12 -51.16 -37.00 -9.01
N ALA A 13 -51.29 -35.68 -9.18
CA ALA A 13 -52.52 -35.05 -9.63
C ALA A 13 -52.18 -33.85 -10.52
N ALA A 14 -52.66 -33.92 -11.75
CA ALA A 14 -52.52 -32.91 -12.78
C ALA A 14 -53.53 -31.77 -12.61
N ALA A 15 -53.15 -30.56 -12.97
CA ALA A 15 -54.07 -29.53 -13.43
C ALA A 15 -53.38 -28.69 -14.51
N ALA A 16 -53.92 -28.76 -15.71
CA ALA A 16 -53.49 -28.04 -16.89
C ALA A 16 -54.05 -26.61 -16.92
N VAL A 17 -53.40 -25.75 -17.72
CA VAL A 17 -53.97 -24.83 -18.74
C VAL A 17 -53.33 -23.42 -18.74
N LEU A 18 -52.59 -23.19 -19.84
CA LEU A 18 -52.40 -21.99 -20.67
C LEU A 18 -51.99 -20.65 -20.04
N PHE A 19 -50.87 -20.09 -20.52
CA PHE A 19 -50.85 -18.90 -21.40
C PHE A 19 -49.42 -18.67 -21.93
N ILE A 20 -49.24 -18.58 -23.26
CA ILE A 20 -48.03 -18.06 -23.91
C ILE A 20 -48.34 -16.62 -24.35
N PRO A 21 -47.40 -15.68 -24.18
CA PRO A 21 -46.98 -14.93 -25.36
C PRO A 21 -45.45 -14.88 -25.48
N ALA A 22 -45.00 -15.03 -26.73
CA ALA A 22 -43.61 -14.91 -27.13
C ALA A 22 -43.08 -13.49 -26.90
N SER A 23 -41.85 -13.38 -26.38
CA SER A 23 -41.04 -12.17 -26.47
C SER A 23 -39.58 -12.56 -26.74
N LEU A 24 -39.20 -12.23 -27.97
CA LEU A 24 -37.89 -11.92 -28.53
C LEU A 24 -36.68 -11.75 -27.57
N LEU A 25 -35.54 -12.23 -28.07
CA LEU A 25 -34.17 -11.69 -27.88
C LEU A 25 -33.57 -11.73 -26.46
N ALA A 26 -32.57 -12.59 -26.27
CA ALA A 26 -31.28 -12.15 -25.75
C ALA A 26 -30.23 -13.26 -25.88
N GLN A 27 -29.19 -12.95 -26.67
CA GLN A 27 -27.85 -13.51 -26.54
C GLN A 27 -27.49 -13.60 -25.06
N ALA A 28 -26.97 -14.73 -24.58
CA ALA A 28 -26.36 -14.79 -23.25
C ALA A 28 -24.92 -14.25 -23.35
N PRO A 29 -24.60 -13.06 -22.81
CA PRO A 29 -23.23 -12.62 -22.68
C PRO A 29 -22.71 -12.93 -21.27
N GLY A 30 -21.42 -13.20 -21.16
CA GLY A 30 -20.71 -13.05 -19.89
C GLY A 30 -20.58 -14.32 -19.06
N ARG A 31 -19.67 -15.20 -19.49
CA ARG A 31 -18.86 -15.94 -18.52
C ARG A 31 -18.04 -14.92 -17.73
N ASN A 32 -18.48 -14.68 -16.50
CA ASN A 32 -17.73 -14.17 -15.34
C ASN A 32 -16.56 -13.24 -15.66
N GLN A 33 -16.89 -11.96 -15.84
CA GLN A 33 -15.98 -10.84 -15.72
C GLN A 33 -16.01 -10.28 -14.27
N GLN A 34 -16.16 -11.16 -13.27
CA GLN A 34 -16.39 -10.77 -11.87
C GLN A 34 -15.13 -10.79 -10.98
N ASP A 35 -13.96 -11.19 -11.48
CA ASP A 35 -12.71 -11.26 -10.70
C ASP A 35 -11.71 -10.12 -10.99
N ARG A 36 -12.20 -8.91 -11.30
CA ARG A 36 -11.33 -7.73 -11.54
C ARG A 36 -11.59 -6.56 -10.59
N GLY A 37 -12.08 -6.82 -9.38
CA GLY A 37 -12.57 -5.74 -8.53
C GLY A 37 -12.40 -5.87 -7.02
N GLN A 38 -11.63 -6.83 -6.48
CA GLN A 38 -11.28 -6.77 -5.05
C GLN A 38 -9.99 -5.98 -4.82
N ARG A 39 -10.02 -4.69 -5.15
CA ARG A 39 -9.16 -3.74 -4.42
C ARG A 39 -9.76 -3.61 -3.03
N GLY A 40 -9.42 -4.57 -2.16
CA GLY A 40 -9.88 -4.61 -0.77
C GLY A 40 -9.63 -3.27 -0.08
N ASN A 41 -10.57 -2.89 0.78
CA ASN A 41 -10.50 -1.72 1.65
C ASN A 41 -9.23 -1.79 2.52
N PHE A 42 -8.12 -1.26 2.00
CA PHE A 42 -6.85 -1.25 2.69
C PHE A 42 -6.90 -0.21 3.80
N ASP A 43 -7.15 -0.67 5.02
CA ASP A 43 -7.06 0.15 6.22
C ASP A 43 -5.57 0.39 6.55
N PRO A 44 -5.07 1.63 6.45
CA PRO A 44 -3.67 1.95 6.71
C PRO A 44 -3.25 1.60 8.15
N ALA A 45 -4.16 1.68 9.11
CA ALA A 45 -3.87 1.35 10.50
C ALA A 45 -3.65 -0.15 10.68
N GLN A 46 -4.48 -0.98 10.03
CA GLN A 46 -4.30 -2.43 10.05
C GLN A 46 -3.02 -2.87 9.33
N PHE A 47 -2.64 -2.19 8.25
CA PHE A 47 -1.37 -2.48 7.59
C PHE A 47 -0.18 -2.15 8.47
N GLN A 48 -0.20 -0.97 9.12
CA GLN A 48 0.85 -0.59 10.05
C GLN A 48 0.95 -1.58 11.21
N GLN A 49 -0.18 -1.99 11.77
CA GLN A 49 -0.22 -2.98 12.84
C GLN A 49 0.41 -4.32 12.41
N ARG A 50 -0.01 -4.87 11.26
CA ARG A 50 0.56 -6.11 10.73
C ARG A 50 2.06 -5.99 10.49
N MET A 51 2.53 -4.85 9.99
CA MET A 51 3.96 -4.62 9.80
C MET A 51 4.72 -4.64 11.13
N MET A 52 4.18 -4.01 12.17
CA MET A 52 4.79 -4.00 13.51
C MET A 52 4.78 -5.40 14.13
N ASP A 53 3.71 -6.17 14.00
CA ASP A 53 3.64 -7.54 14.51
C ASP A 53 4.68 -8.44 13.81
N ASN A 54 4.82 -8.32 12.49
CA ASN A 54 5.86 -9.04 11.73
C ASN A 54 7.29 -8.64 12.17
N LEU A 55 7.51 -7.37 12.52
CA LEU A 55 8.79 -6.90 13.04
C LEU A 55 9.09 -7.47 14.43
N ARG A 56 8.08 -7.52 15.30
CA ARG A 56 8.20 -8.13 16.63
C ARG A 56 8.63 -9.58 16.55
N GLU A 57 7.96 -10.35 15.69
CA GLU A 57 8.24 -11.76 15.48
C GLU A 57 9.66 -11.96 14.93
N ARG A 58 10.06 -11.16 13.93
CA ARG A 58 11.42 -11.22 13.37
C ARG A 58 12.50 -10.91 14.39
N PHE A 59 12.27 -9.94 15.27
CA PHE A 59 13.19 -9.59 16.35
C PHE A 59 13.14 -10.59 17.52
N GLY A 60 12.23 -11.56 17.51
CA GLY A 60 12.09 -12.56 18.55
C GLY A 60 11.67 -11.99 19.92
N VAL A 61 11.02 -10.82 19.95
CA VAL A 61 10.73 -10.11 21.21
C VAL A 61 9.46 -10.68 21.87
N THR A 62 9.64 -11.47 22.92
CA THR A 62 8.54 -12.02 23.70
C THR A 62 8.08 -11.08 24.81
N ASP A 63 8.95 -10.22 25.34
CA ASP A 63 8.63 -9.29 26.42
C ASP A 63 7.89 -8.03 25.90
N ASP A 64 6.76 -7.70 26.52
CA ASP A 64 5.93 -6.56 26.10
C ASP A 64 6.56 -5.21 26.44
N ALA A 65 7.35 -5.11 27.53
CA ALA A 65 7.98 -3.86 27.93
C ALA A 65 9.16 -3.51 27.02
N GLU A 66 9.98 -4.51 26.68
CA GLU A 66 11.03 -4.39 25.67
C GLU A 66 10.43 -4.03 24.31
N TRP A 67 9.39 -4.75 23.88
CA TRP A 67 8.73 -4.48 22.61
C TRP A 67 8.16 -3.05 22.55
N LYS A 68 7.60 -2.55 23.64
CA LYS A 68 7.11 -1.17 23.70
C LYS A 68 8.23 -0.15 23.44
N ILE A 69 9.40 -0.33 24.04
CA ILE A 69 10.55 0.55 23.84
C ILE A 69 11.04 0.49 22.38
N ILE A 70 11.19 -0.72 21.84
CA ILE A 70 11.68 -0.94 20.47
C ILE A 70 10.68 -0.39 19.44
N SER A 71 9.40 -0.69 19.60
CA SER A 71 8.34 -0.26 18.67
C SER A 71 8.19 1.27 18.60
N GLU A 72 8.35 1.98 19.71
CA GLU A 72 8.40 3.44 19.74
C GLU A 72 9.59 3.98 18.93
N ARG A 73 10.78 3.37 19.03
CA ARG A 73 11.97 3.78 18.26
C ARG A 73 11.85 3.43 16.78
N LEU A 74 11.32 2.25 16.45
CA LEU A 74 11.00 1.84 15.09
C LEU A 74 10.03 2.83 14.42
N THR A 75 9.00 3.27 15.15
CA THR A 75 8.04 4.26 14.65
C THR A 75 8.75 5.56 14.26
N LYS A 76 9.66 6.07 15.11
CA LYS A 76 10.47 7.26 14.80
C LYS A 76 11.35 7.07 13.56
N VAL A 77 11.96 5.89 13.40
CA VAL A 77 12.74 5.55 12.20
C VAL A 77 11.87 5.58 10.95
N MET A 78 10.69 4.97 10.98
CA MET A 78 9.76 4.96 9.84
C MET A 78 9.23 6.35 9.50
N GLU A 79 8.94 7.16 10.52
CA GLU A 79 8.57 8.57 10.36
C GLU A 79 9.69 9.39 9.70
N ALA A 80 10.93 9.24 10.19
CA ALA A 80 12.09 9.91 9.62
C ALA A 80 12.37 9.45 8.17
N ARG A 81 12.16 8.16 7.87
CA ARG A 81 12.28 7.62 6.49
C ARG A 81 11.29 8.24 5.55
N ARG A 82 10.03 8.38 5.96
CA ARG A 82 9.01 9.09 5.19
C ARG A 82 9.42 10.53 4.93
N GLY A 83 10.02 11.18 5.93
CA GLY A 83 10.72 12.45 5.76
C GLY A 83 11.74 12.37 4.63
N THR A 84 12.68 11.42 4.66
CA THR A 84 13.74 11.26 3.63
C THR A 84 13.25 10.76 2.26
N ALA A 85 12.04 10.22 2.15
CA ALA A 85 11.46 9.69 0.92
C ALA A 85 11.03 10.77 -0.09
N PHE A 86 11.68 11.94 -0.08
CA PHE A 86 11.60 13.07 -1.03
C PHE A 86 11.68 12.68 -2.52
N ARG A 87 12.01 11.43 -2.82
CA ARG A 87 12.16 10.88 -4.16
C ARG A 87 11.57 9.47 -4.18
N GLY A 88 10.46 9.29 -4.90
CA GLY A 88 10.23 8.00 -5.55
C GLY A 88 9.46 6.93 -4.77
N GLY A 89 8.51 7.32 -3.91
CA GLY A 89 7.34 6.48 -3.65
C GLY A 89 6.37 6.44 -4.85
N MET A 90 6.89 6.49 -6.09
CA MET A 90 6.12 6.06 -7.25
C MET A 90 5.96 4.57 -7.08
N GLY A 91 4.73 4.13 -6.81
CA GLY A 91 4.34 2.77 -7.13
C GLY A 91 4.88 2.42 -8.51
N PHE A 92 5.78 1.45 -8.55
CA PHE A 92 6.14 0.70 -9.74
C PHE A 92 4.83 0.34 -10.46
N GLY A 93 4.52 1.06 -11.54
CA GLY A 93 3.20 0.92 -12.18
C GLY A 93 3.00 1.70 -13.48
N ARG A 94 4.06 2.22 -14.09
CA ARG A 94 3.97 2.72 -15.48
C ARG A 94 5.20 2.26 -16.26
N PRO A 95 5.10 1.17 -17.03
CA PRO A 95 6.10 0.86 -18.05
C PRO A 95 6.21 2.05 -19.02
N PRO A 96 7.42 2.46 -19.45
CA PRO A 96 7.58 3.43 -20.51
C PRO A 96 7.02 2.82 -21.81
N GLY A 97 5.95 3.41 -22.37
CA GLY A 97 5.43 3.00 -23.69
C GLY A 97 3.97 2.56 -23.78
N ALA A 98 3.12 2.80 -22.78
CA ALA A 98 1.69 2.59 -22.95
C ALA A 98 1.09 3.69 -23.88
N PRO A 99 0.44 3.35 -25.01
CA PRO A 99 -0.17 4.31 -25.93
C PRO A 99 -1.21 5.19 -25.25
N ASP A 100 -1.28 6.46 -25.66
CA ASP A 100 -2.27 7.44 -25.19
C ASP A 100 -3.69 6.92 -25.41
N GLY A 101 -4.33 6.50 -24.32
CA GLY A 101 -5.75 6.21 -24.27
C GLY A 101 -6.48 7.50 -23.92
N GLU A 102 -6.99 8.17 -24.95
CA GLU A 102 -7.74 9.42 -24.96
C GLU A 102 -9.12 9.33 -24.24
N ASN A 103 -9.22 8.69 -23.07
CA ASN A 103 -10.47 8.59 -22.32
C ASN A 103 -10.31 8.16 -20.84
N ALA A 104 -9.52 8.91 -20.06
CA ALA A 104 -9.48 8.77 -18.60
C ALA A 104 -10.06 10.02 -17.92
N PRO A 105 -11.27 9.96 -17.32
CA PRO A 105 -11.77 11.05 -16.49
C PRO A 105 -11.06 10.99 -15.14
N GLY A 106 -10.12 11.92 -14.91
CA GLY A 106 -9.46 12.04 -13.60
C GLY A 106 -8.01 12.50 -13.69
N GLY A 107 -7.83 13.81 -13.82
CA GLY A 107 -6.55 14.45 -13.48
C GLY A 107 -6.22 14.18 -12.01
N GLY A 108 -5.21 13.35 -11.78
CA GLY A 108 -4.84 12.93 -10.43
C GLY A 108 -3.77 11.85 -10.41
N ARG A 109 -2.67 12.03 -11.16
CA ARG A 109 -1.45 11.23 -10.95
C ARG A 109 -0.81 11.60 -9.60
N ARG A 110 -1.33 11.04 -8.51
CA ARG A 110 -0.65 10.96 -7.21
C ARG A 110 -0.92 9.57 -6.63
N GLY A 111 -0.17 8.58 -7.12
CA GLY A 111 -0.18 7.25 -6.55
C GLY A 111 0.46 7.28 -5.16
N PHE A 112 -0.29 6.79 -4.17
CA PHE A 112 0.17 6.29 -2.87
C PHE A 112 0.94 7.28 -1.96
N GLY A 113 0.20 8.13 -1.24
CA GLY A 113 0.33 8.25 0.22
C GLY A 113 1.66 8.63 0.87
N GLY A 114 2.63 9.20 0.15
CA GLY A 114 3.83 9.80 0.73
C GLY A 114 3.85 11.29 0.42
N GLY A 115 3.57 12.13 1.42
CA GLY A 115 3.57 13.58 1.24
C GLY A 115 4.91 14.07 0.72
N SER A 116 4.92 14.63 -0.49
CA SER A 116 6.03 15.46 -0.93
C SER A 116 6.21 16.58 0.09
N SER A 117 7.41 16.76 0.61
CA SER A 117 7.71 17.90 1.50
C SER A 117 7.39 19.23 0.79
N PRO A 118 7.05 20.31 1.52
CA PRO A 118 6.83 21.64 0.94
C PRO A 118 7.99 22.12 0.07
N GLU A 119 9.24 21.82 0.43
CA GLU A 119 10.44 22.24 -0.30
C GLU A 119 10.62 21.47 -1.62
N ALA A 120 10.23 20.19 -1.65
CA ALA A 120 10.18 19.40 -2.89
C ALA A 120 9.13 19.94 -3.86
N GLU A 121 7.94 20.26 -3.36
CA GLU A 121 6.87 20.86 -4.17
C GLU A 121 7.28 22.24 -4.69
N ALA A 122 7.93 23.06 -3.86
CA ALA A 122 8.42 24.37 -4.27
C ALA A 122 9.47 24.26 -5.38
N LEU A 123 10.43 23.34 -5.26
CA LEU A 123 11.41 23.09 -6.32
C LEU A 123 10.76 22.56 -7.60
N GLN A 124 9.83 21.59 -7.48
CA GLN A 124 9.10 21.07 -8.62
C GLN A 124 8.33 22.18 -9.34
N LYS A 125 7.59 23.00 -8.60
CA LYS A 125 6.83 24.13 -9.16
C LYS A 125 7.74 25.14 -9.85
N ALA A 126 8.90 25.45 -9.28
CA ALA A 126 9.87 26.36 -9.90
C ALA A 126 10.42 25.81 -11.23
N ILE A 127 10.61 24.49 -11.33
CA ILE A 127 11.01 23.82 -12.57
C ILE A 127 9.86 23.88 -13.60
N GLU A 128 8.66 23.48 -13.21
CA GLU A 128 7.48 23.45 -14.08
C GLU A 128 7.10 24.84 -14.61
N SER A 129 7.20 25.87 -13.76
CA SER A 129 6.90 27.25 -14.14
C SER A 129 8.04 27.94 -14.91
N LYS A 130 9.16 27.26 -15.17
CA LYS A 130 10.38 27.84 -15.74
C LYS A 130 10.77 29.14 -15.02
N ALA A 131 10.81 29.07 -13.69
CA ALA A 131 11.11 30.21 -12.83
C ALA A 131 12.48 30.84 -13.18
N SER A 132 12.69 32.06 -12.71
CA SER A 132 13.95 32.77 -12.92
C SER A 132 15.13 32.01 -12.30
N LYS A 133 16.34 32.31 -12.79
CA LYS A 133 17.58 31.71 -12.27
C LYS A 133 17.73 31.85 -10.76
N GLU A 134 17.34 32.99 -10.20
CA GLU A 134 17.46 33.26 -8.76
C GLU A 134 16.40 32.52 -7.94
N GLU A 135 15.17 32.40 -8.45
CA GLU A 135 14.12 31.59 -7.81
C GLU A 135 14.48 30.10 -7.81
N LEU A 136 15.00 29.57 -8.92
CA LEU A 136 15.47 28.19 -9.01
C LEU A 136 16.61 27.91 -8.01
N LYS A 137 17.61 28.78 -7.94
CA LYS A 137 18.71 28.65 -6.96
C LYS A 137 18.17 28.63 -5.52
N THR A 138 17.22 29.52 -5.22
CA THR A 138 16.61 29.61 -3.88
C THR A 138 15.85 28.33 -3.53
N ALA A 139 15.03 27.81 -4.46
CA ALA A 139 14.29 26.57 -4.25
C ALA A 139 15.24 25.37 -4.08
N MET A 140 16.31 25.31 -4.87
CA MET A 140 17.35 24.27 -4.75
C MET A 140 18.09 24.33 -3.41
N ALA A 141 18.37 25.52 -2.89
CA ALA A 141 19.01 25.70 -1.58
C ALA A 141 18.11 25.14 -0.46
N LYS A 142 16.85 25.58 -0.42
CA LYS A 142 15.85 25.09 0.56
C LYS A 142 15.64 23.58 0.48
N TYR A 143 15.55 23.04 -0.74
CA TYR A 143 15.42 21.59 -0.94
C TYR A 143 16.61 20.82 -0.36
N ARG A 144 17.84 21.29 -0.58
CA ARG A 144 19.05 20.64 -0.05
C ARG A 144 19.12 20.75 1.48
N GLU A 145 18.76 21.88 2.05
CA GLU A 145 18.69 22.05 3.50
C GLU A 145 17.67 21.11 4.13
N ALA A 146 16.46 21.03 3.55
CA ALA A 146 15.43 20.09 4.00
C ALA A 146 15.92 18.64 3.88
N ARG A 147 16.59 18.27 2.79
CA ARG A 147 17.19 16.94 2.62
C ARG A 147 18.18 16.61 3.74
N LYS A 148 19.16 17.50 3.98
CA LYS A 148 20.15 17.33 5.05
C LYS A 148 19.51 17.20 6.43
N ALA A 149 18.52 18.05 6.73
CA ALA A 149 17.83 18.01 8.01
C ALA A 149 17.06 16.69 8.22
N ASN A 150 16.48 16.12 7.17
CA ASN A 150 15.78 14.84 7.27
C ASN A 150 16.74 13.64 7.32
N GLU A 151 17.87 13.72 6.63
CA GLU A 151 18.96 12.73 6.77
C GLU A 151 19.50 12.70 8.20
N GLU A 152 19.70 13.86 8.83
CA GLU A 152 20.14 13.93 10.23
C GLU A 152 19.10 13.32 11.19
N LYS A 153 17.81 13.63 10.99
CA LYS A 153 16.72 13.04 11.79
C LYS A 153 16.66 11.53 11.64
N LEU A 154 16.88 11.02 10.42
CA LEU A 154 16.92 9.59 10.16
C LEU A 154 18.10 8.95 10.91
N ARG A 155 19.29 9.53 10.79
CA ARG A 155 20.49 9.04 11.50
C ARG A 155 20.28 9.01 13.01
N GLN A 156 19.78 10.09 13.58
CA GLN A 156 19.47 10.17 15.02
C GLN A 156 18.46 9.09 15.44
N ALA A 157 17.41 8.87 14.64
CA ALA A 157 16.41 7.84 14.94
C ALA A 157 16.98 6.42 14.85
N GLN A 158 17.85 6.16 13.87
CA GLN A 158 18.55 4.88 13.72
C GLN A 158 19.49 4.62 14.90
N GLU A 159 20.24 5.63 15.34
CA GLU A 159 21.10 5.54 16.52
C GLU A 159 20.30 5.28 17.80
N ASP A 160 19.18 5.98 17.98
CA ASP A 160 18.31 5.80 19.15
C ASP A 160 17.59 4.45 19.14
N LEU A 161 17.34 3.86 17.97
CA LEU A 161 16.90 2.47 17.84
C LEU A 161 18.03 1.53 18.23
N ARG A 162 19.24 1.69 17.71
CA ARG A 162 20.38 0.81 18.02
C ARG A 162 20.67 0.70 19.51
N LYS A 163 20.57 1.80 20.26
CA LYS A 163 20.80 1.84 21.72
C LYS A 163 19.87 0.92 22.53
N VAL A 164 18.73 0.51 21.97
CA VAL A 164 17.74 -0.34 22.65
C VAL A 164 17.66 -1.75 22.07
N LEU A 165 18.48 -2.08 21.07
CA LEU A 165 18.51 -3.40 20.46
C LEU A 165 19.60 -4.27 21.09
N SER A 166 19.34 -5.58 21.14
CA SER A 166 20.38 -6.59 21.31
C SER A 166 21.21 -6.75 20.03
N LEU A 167 22.35 -7.44 20.12
CA LEU A 167 23.23 -7.68 18.97
C LEU A 167 22.53 -8.43 17.83
N GLU A 168 21.69 -9.42 18.17
CA GLU A 168 20.92 -10.18 17.17
C GLU A 168 19.85 -9.29 16.50
N GLN A 169 19.12 -8.51 17.30
CA GLN A 169 18.12 -7.57 16.80
C GLN A 169 18.75 -6.48 15.94
N GLU A 170 19.92 -5.98 16.30
CA GLU A 170 20.68 -5.01 15.50
C GLU A 170 21.09 -5.63 14.15
N ALA A 171 21.55 -6.88 14.12
CA ALA A 171 21.87 -7.56 12.87
C ALA A 171 20.65 -7.72 11.97
N ILE A 172 19.49 -8.08 12.54
CA ILE A 172 18.22 -8.17 11.79
C ILE A 172 17.80 -6.77 11.31
N ALA A 173 17.87 -5.76 12.17
CA ALA A 173 17.56 -4.39 11.82
C ALA A 173 18.46 -3.89 10.68
N LEU A 174 19.76 -4.18 10.71
CA LEU A 174 20.71 -3.85 9.67
C LEU A 174 20.38 -4.57 8.36
N GLN A 175 20.05 -5.87 8.40
CA GLN A 175 19.63 -6.64 7.23
C GLN A 175 18.35 -6.05 6.60
N MET A 176 17.43 -5.57 7.43
CA MET A 176 16.20 -4.89 7.00
C MET A 176 16.46 -3.43 6.57
N GLY A 177 17.70 -2.97 6.68
CA GLY A 177 18.13 -1.61 6.45
C GLY A 177 17.41 -0.62 7.34
N LEU A 178 16.97 -1.01 8.55
CA LEU A 178 16.31 -0.19 9.59
C LEU A 178 17.31 0.67 10.37
N VAL A 179 18.53 0.18 10.50
CA VAL A 179 19.72 0.88 11.01
C VAL A 179 20.84 0.75 9.96
N ASP A 180 21.87 1.57 10.06
CA ASP A 180 23.07 1.56 9.20
C ASP A 180 24.31 1.05 9.93
#